data_AF-A0A6G1KLE1-F1
#
_entry.id   AF-A0A6G1KLE1-F1
#
_cell.length_a   1.000
_cell.length_b   1.000
_cell.length_c   1.000
_cell.angle_alpha   90.00
_cell.angle_beta   90.00
_cell.angle_gamma   90.00
#
_symmetry.space_group_name_H-M   'P 1'
#
loop_
_entity.id
_entity.type
_entity.pdbx_description
1 polymer ?
#
loop_
_entity_poly.entity_id
_entity_poly.type
_entity_poly.pdbx_seq_one_letter_code
_entity_poly.pdbx_strand_id
1 'polypeptide(L)'
;AVASPIQILEEPTIPGNWTWHVTNWQAGCARTCSYNFNITIPTIPNEIGGVKAYCSGYESGDLFTRCQILEGSNNGVSAKFGPRTSNNGSGPAEVVFSFEKGAYLEQRPFNFTGSHEAVYNAFVAPLLDFDVKPTSVVVVA
;
A
#
# COMPACT_ATOMS: atom_id res chain seq x y z
N ALA A 1 -40.13 4.59 22.25
CA ALA A 1 -38.78 4.22 21.80
C ALA A 1 -38.30 5.31 20.86
N VAL A 2 -37.18 5.98 21.17
CA VAL A 2 -36.59 7.00 20.29
C VAL A 2 -35.66 6.25 19.35
N ALA A 3 -35.98 6.21 18.06
CA ALA A 3 -35.10 5.62 17.06
C ALA A 3 -33.89 6.56 16.90
N SER A 4 -32.68 6.04 17.14
CA SER A 4 -31.44 6.76 16.86
C SER A 4 -31.39 7.13 15.38
N PRO A 5 -30.93 8.34 15.00
CA PRO A 5 -30.76 8.69 13.61
C PRO A 5 -29.76 7.73 12.95
N ILE A 6 -30.12 7.19 11.80
CA ILE A 6 -29.22 6.43 10.93
C ILE A 6 -28.14 7.42 10.48
N GLN A 7 -26.92 7.30 11.01
CA GLN A 7 -25.77 7.98 10.44
C GLN A 7 -25.49 7.36 9.08
N ILE A 8 -25.87 8.06 8.01
CA ILE A 8 -25.46 7.71 6.66
C ILE A 8 -23.95 7.97 6.60
N LEU A 9 -23.15 6.95 6.90
CA LEU A 9 -21.70 7.00 6.72
C LEU A 9 -21.46 6.98 5.22
N GLU A 10 -20.96 8.10 4.68
CA GLU A 10 -20.53 8.19 3.29
C GLU A 10 -19.54 7.05 2.99
N GLU A 11 -19.79 6.31 1.91
CA GLU A 11 -18.86 5.25 1.50
C GLU A 11 -17.52 5.89 1.13
N PRO A 12 -16.39 5.33 1.60
CA PRO A 12 -15.10 5.91 1.28
C PRO A 12 -14.89 5.83 -0.23
N THR A 13 -14.45 6.94 -0.82
CA THR A 13 -14.07 7.01 -2.23
C THR A 13 -12.57 7.25 -2.36
N ILE A 14 -11.99 6.79 -3.47
CA ILE A 14 -10.59 7.06 -3.76
C ILE A 14 -10.49 8.48 -4.32
N PRO A 15 -9.67 9.38 -3.73
CA PRO A 15 -9.54 10.73 -4.23
C PRO A 15 -9.04 10.76 -5.68
N GLY A 16 -9.61 11.64 -6.50
CA GLY A 16 -9.22 11.79 -7.90
C GLY A 16 -7.77 12.26 -8.06
N ASN A 17 -7.03 11.66 -9.00
CA ASN A 17 -5.61 11.93 -9.25
C ASN A 17 -4.68 11.72 -8.05
N TRP A 18 -5.07 10.87 -7.10
CA TRP A 18 -4.24 10.53 -5.96
C TRP A 18 -3.25 9.42 -6.32
N THR A 19 -2.02 9.80 -6.60
CA THR A 19 -0.93 8.91 -7.00
C THR A 19 0.08 8.76 -5.88
N TRP A 20 0.46 7.53 -5.58
CA TRP A 20 1.53 7.21 -4.63
C TRP A 20 2.82 7.01 -5.40
N HIS A 21 3.91 7.57 -4.88
CA HIS A 21 5.20 7.52 -5.55
C HIS A 21 6.12 6.54 -4.84
N VAL A 22 6.52 5.47 -5.54
CA VAL A 22 7.49 4.49 -5.07
C VAL A 22 8.86 4.88 -5.61
N THR A 23 9.86 4.88 -4.72
CA THR A 23 11.25 5.20 -5.04
C THR A 23 12.20 4.17 -4.48
N ASN A 24 13.38 4.08 -5.08
CA ASN A 24 14.40 3.12 -4.68
C ASN A 24 13.89 1.67 -4.69
N TRP A 25 13.02 1.33 -5.64
CA TRP A 25 12.52 -0.03 -5.75
C TRP A 25 13.66 -0.99 -6.06
N GLN A 26 13.76 -2.01 -5.21
CA GLN A 26 14.66 -3.12 -5.38
C GLN A 26 13.95 -4.43 -5.03
N ALA A 27 13.90 -5.36 -5.97
CA ALA A 27 13.40 -6.71 -5.71
C ALA A 27 14.28 -7.79 -6.32
N GLY A 28 14.37 -8.93 -5.64
CA GLY A 28 15.16 -10.08 -6.09
C GLY A 28 14.52 -11.39 -5.70
N CYS A 29 14.65 -12.40 -6.56
CA CYS A 29 14.22 -13.77 -6.32
C CYS A 29 15.40 -14.71 -6.54
N ALA A 30 15.82 -15.40 -5.47
CA ALA A 30 16.79 -16.49 -5.56
C ALA A 30 16.21 -17.78 -4.96
N ARG A 31 15.99 -17.79 -3.65
CA ARG A 31 15.27 -18.88 -2.94
C ARG A 31 13.92 -18.40 -2.41
N THR A 32 13.94 -17.25 -1.78
CA THR A 32 12.77 -16.47 -1.37
C THR A 32 12.85 -15.12 -2.08
N CYS A 33 11.73 -14.62 -2.56
CA CYS A 33 11.68 -13.29 -3.15
C CYS A 33 11.65 -12.23 -2.04
N SER A 34 12.33 -11.12 -2.24
CA SER A 34 12.34 -9.99 -1.31
C SER A 34 12.20 -8.69 -2.06
N TYR A 35 11.65 -7.68 -1.39
CA TYR A 35 11.57 -6.31 -1.88
C TYR A 35 12.08 -5.34 -0.81
N ASN A 36 12.56 -4.18 -1.26
CA ASN A 36 12.69 -2.98 -0.46
C ASN A 36 12.42 -1.74 -1.31
N PHE A 37 11.85 -0.70 -0.72
CA PHE A 37 11.56 0.58 -1.38
C PHE A 37 11.14 1.64 -0.36
N ASN A 38 11.07 2.90 -0.82
CA ASN A 38 10.36 3.97 -0.14
C ASN A 38 9.06 4.27 -0.90
N ILE A 39 8.00 4.61 -0.17
CA ILE A 39 6.75 5.07 -0.76
C ILE A 39 6.34 6.40 -0.14
N THR A 40 5.89 7.33 -0.99
CA THR A 40 5.34 8.63 -0.59
C THR A 40 3.89 8.69 -1.03
N ILE A 41 3.01 8.91 -0.06
CA ILE A 41 1.58 9.06 -0.25
C ILE A 41 1.26 10.54 0.02
N PRO A 42 0.76 11.29 -0.98
CA PRO A 42 0.55 12.72 -0.81
C PRO A 42 -0.64 13.02 0.09
N THR A 43 -0.54 14.14 0.82
CA THR A 43 -1.63 14.69 1.61
C THR A 43 -2.75 15.17 0.69
N ILE A 44 -3.99 14.81 1.03
CA ILE A 44 -5.19 15.45 0.50
C ILE A 44 -5.69 16.45 1.56
N PRO A 45 -5.68 17.76 1.27
CA PRO A 45 -6.04 18.79 2.24
C PRO A 45 -7.40 18.52 2.88
N ASN A 46 -7.44 18.61 4.21
CA ASN A 46 -8.64 18.38 5.04
C ASN A 46 -9.25 16.97 4.98
N GLU A 47 -8.60 16.01 4.30
CA GLU A 47 -9.17 14.67 4.10
C GLU A 47 -8.21 13.54 4.50
N ILE A 48 -6.97 13.56 3.98
CA ILE A 48 -5.99 12.48 4.17
C ILE A 48 -4.63 13.09 4.50
N GLY A 49 -4.09 12.71 5.67
CA GLY A 49 -2.71 13.02 6.01
C GLY A 49 -1.72 12.15 5.24
N GLY A 50 -0.85 12.79 4.44
CA GLY A 50 0.18 12.10 3.67
C GLY A 50 1.25 11.48 4.56
N VAL A 51 1.97 10.51 3.99
CA VAL A 51 2.99 9.74 4.72
C VAL A 51 4.12 9.31 3.78
N LYS A 52 5.33 9.29 4.30
CA LYS A 52 6.49 8.65 3.68
C LYS A 52 6.90 7.46 4.52
N ALA A 53 7.04 6.30 3.90
CA ALA A 53 7.38 5.07 4.60
C ALA A 53 8.45 4.27 3.85
N TYR A 54 9.29 3.57 4.61
CA TYR A 54 10.20 2.56 4.10
C TYR A 54 9.58 1.18 4.27
N CYS A 55 9.52 0.43 3.17
CA CYS A 55 8.95 -0.91 3.14
C CYS A 55 10.04 -1.90 2.78
N SER A 56 10.14 -2.99 3.53
CA SER A 56 10.97 -4.13 3.20
C SER A 56 10.29 -5.41 3.64
N GLY A 57 10.37 -6.45 2.83
CA GLY A 57 9.71 -7.70 3.15
C GLY A 57 10.16 -8.85 2.27
N TYR A 58 9.61 -10.01 2.59
CA TYR A 58 9.82 -11.25 1.86
C TYR A 58 8.49 -11.72 1.31
N GLU A 59 8.56 -12.63 0.35
CA GLU A 59 7.41 -13.41 -0.07
C GLU A 59 6.91 -14.27 1.11
N SER A 60 5.78 -13.86 1.68
CA SER A 60 5.14 -14.50 2.83
C SER A 60 3.67 -14.85 2.54
N GLY A 61 3.39 -15.28 1.30
CA GLY A 61 2.02 -15.53 0.84
C GLY A 61 1.17 -14.26 0.89
N ASP A 62 -0.01 -14.35 1.49
CA ASP A 62 -1.01 -13.28 1.46
C ASP A 62 -0.90 -12.22 2.57
N LEU A 63 0.12 -12.33 3.42
CA LEU A 63 0.28 -11.45 4.58
C LEU A 63 0.95 -10.12 4.19
N PHE A 64 0.31 -9.01 4.56
CA PHE A 64 0.90 -7.69 4.50
C PHE A 64 1.97 -7.51 5.58
N THR A 65 3.10 -6.94 5.17
CA THR A 65 4.17 -6.52 6.09
C THR A 65 4.10 -5.02 6.29
N ARG A 66 4.07 -4.58 7.55
CA ARG A 66 4.00 -3.17 7.90
C ARG A 66 5.32 -2.46 7.56
N CYS A 67 5.19 -1.30 6.93
CA CYS A 67 6.31 -0.42 6.62
C CYS A 67 6.66 0.47 7.80
N GLN A 68 7.92 0.89 7.87
CA GLN A 68 8.39 1.87 8.83
C GLN A 68 8.00 3.28 8.35
N ILE A 69 7.24 4.01 9.15
CA ILE A 69 6.94 5.42 8.86
C ILE A 69 8.20 6.26 9.08
N LEU A 70 8.57 7.04 8.07
CA LEU A 70 9.72 7.95 8.10
C LEU A 70 9.27 9.39 8.39
N GLU A 71 8.21 9.85 7.73
CA GLU A 71 7.71 11.23 7.81
C GLU A 71 6.19 11.27 7.59
N GLY A 72 5.54 12.33 8.07
CA GLY A 72 4.12 12.61 7.82
C GLY A 72 3.18 12.13 8.93
N SER A 73 1.92 11.89 8.56
CA SER A 73 0.90 11.42 9.49
C SER A 73 1.15 9.97 9.92
N ASN A 74 0.70 9.61 11.12
CA ASN A 74 0.79 8.24 11.64
C ASN A 74 -0.25 7.29 11.02
N ASN A 75 -0.42 7.39 9.70
CA ASN A 75 -1.23 6.48 8.91
C ASN A 75 -0.40 5.24 8.57
N GLY A 76 -1.04 4.07 8.60
CA GLY A 76 -0.36 2.80 8.34
C GLY A 76 0.00 2.68 6.86
N VAL A 77 1.17 2.12 6.58
CA VAL A 77 1.52 1.66 5.24
C VAL A 77 1.99 0.23 5.37
N SER A 78 1.52 -0.64 4.49
CA SER A 78 1.96 -2.03 4.41
C SER A 78 2.11 -2.46 2.97
N ALA A 79 2.94 -3.47 2.73
CA ALA A 79 3.14 -4.03 1.41
C ALA A 79 3.24 -5.55 1.47
N LYS A 80 2.94 -6.21 0.35
CA LYS A 80 3.21 -7.63 0.14
C LYS A 80 3.47 -7.91 -1.34
N PHE A 81 4.07 -9.05 -1.61
CA PHE A 81 3.94 -9.62 -2.95
C PHE A 81 2.53 -10.19 -3.16
N GLY A 82 2.06 -10.12 -4.41
CA GLY A 82 0.88 -10.85 -4.83
C GLY A 82 1.12 -12.37 -4.88
N PRO A 83 0.07 -13.17 -5.09
CA PRO A 83 0.22 -14.61 -5.28
C PRO A 83 1.04 -14.91 -6.54
N ARG A 84 1.74 -16.05 -6.55
CA ARG A 84 2.39 -16.55 -7.77
C ARG A 84 1.33 -17.01 -8.76
N THR A 85 1.43 -16.53 -10.00
CA THR A 85 0.54 -16.96 -11.10
C THR A 85 0.99 -18.28 -11.73
N SER A 86 2.25 -18.68 -11.53
CA SER A 86 2.78 -19.97 -11.96
C SER A 86 3.91 -20.44 -11.05
N ASN A 87 4.11 -21.76 -10.95
CA ASN A 87 5.21 -22.37 -10.19
C ASN A 87 6.53 -22.40 -10.97
N ASN A 88 6.65 -21.66 -12.08
CA ASN A 88 7.76 -21.76 -13.02
C ASN A 88 9.05 -21.04 -12.55
N GLY A 89 9.12 -20.67 -11.27
CA GLY A 89 10.30 -20.04 -10.67
C GLY A 89 10.39 -18.53 -10.84
N SER A 90 9.46 -17.89 -11.56
CA SER A 90 9.51 -16.47 -11.94
C SER A 90 9.21 -15.46 -10.82
N GLY A 91 9.05 -15.91 -9.56
CA GLY A 91 8.61 -15.07 -8.45
C GLY A 91 7.16 -14.58 -8.59
N PRO A 92 6.65 -13.85 -7.58
CA PRO A 92 5.40 -13.10 -7.69
C PRO A 92 5.35 -12.12 -8.87
N ALA A 93 4.21 -11.99 -9.53
CA ALA A 93 4.06 -11.09 -10.68
C ALA A 93 3.81 -9.62 -10.27
N GLU A 94 3.30 -9.40 -9.07
CA GLU A 94 2.89 -8.09 -8.60
C GLU A 94 3.34 -7.83 -7.16
N VAL A 95 3.45 -6.54 -6.83
CA VAL A 95 3.53 -6.02 -5.47
C VAL A 95 2.24 -5.26 -5.17
N VAL A 96 1.70 -5.49 -3.98
CA VAL A 96 0.46 -4.88 -3.48
C VAL A 96 0.80 -3.96 -2.32
N PHE A 97 0.27 -2.75 -2.37
CA PHE A 97 0.44 -1.70 -1.38
C PHE A 97 -0.88 -1.45 -0.68
N SER A 98 -0.84 -1.22 0.62
CA SER A 98 -1.99 -0.86 1.43
C SER A 98 -1.66 0.36 2.28
N PHE A 99 -2.53 1.37 2.21
CA PHE A 99 -2.50 2.55 3.04
C PHE A 99 -3.71 2.56 3.96
N GLU A 100 -3.44 2.58 5.26
CA GLU A 100 -4.44 2.62 6.31
C GLU A 100 -4.60 4.07 6.79
N LYS A 101 -5.75 4.67 6.47
CA LYS A 101 -6.17 5.91 7.11
C LYS A 101 -6.72 5.57 8.49
N GLY A 102 -6.05 6.05 9.53
CA GLY A 102 -6.48 5.85 10.91
C GLY A 102 -7.85 6.45 11.19
N ALA A 103 -8.58 5.86 12.13
CA ALA A 103 -9.86 6.40 12.60
C ALA A 103 -9.64 7.77 13.26
N TYR A 104 -10.51 8.74 12.96
CA TYR A 104 -10.55 10.04 13.63
C TYR A 104 -11.99 10.39 14.01
N LEU A 105 -12.22 10.59 15.31
CA LEU A 105 -13.55 10.83 15.88
C LEU A 105 -14.56 9.74 15.46
N GLU A 106 -15.59 10.10 14.70
CA GLU A 106 -16.64 9.21 14.21
C GLU A 106 -16.34 8.59 12.83
N GLN A 107 -15.17 8.86 12.24
CA GLN A 107 -14.77 8.27 10.96
C GLN A 107 -14.16 6.88 11.16
N ARG A 108 -14.73 5.88 10.49
CA ARG A 108 -14.16 4.53 10.46
C ARG A 108 -12.80 4.51 9.74
N PRO A 109 -11.88 3.62 10.15
CA PRO A 109 -10.63 3.45 9.43
C PRO A 109 -10.89 2.86 8.03
N PHE A 110 -10.08 3.28 7.05
CA PHE A 110 -10.18 2.81 5.67
C PHE A 110 -8.82 2.33 5.19
N ASN A 111 -8.83 1.22 4.44
CA ASN A 111 -7.67 0.74 3.72
C ASN A 111 -7.83 1.03 2.24
N PHE A 112 -6.92 1.81 1.70
CA PHE A 112 -6.74 1.99 0.27
C PHE A 112 -5.71 0.97 -0.19
N THR A 113 -5.95 0.35 -1.34
CA THR A 113 -5.03 -0.63 -1.92
C THR A 113 -4.77 -0.32 -3.38
N GLY A 114 -3.53 -0.56 -3.80
CA GLY A 114 -3.09 -0.48 -5.19
C GLY A 114 -2.05 -1.56 -5.44
N SER A 115 -1.82 -1.89 -6.70
CA SER A 115 -0.78 -2.85 -7.10
C SER A 115 0.05 -2.32 -8.25
N HIS A 116 1.22 -2.91 -8.43
CA HIS A 116 2.10 -2.67 -9.57
C HIS A 116 2.80 -3.97 -9.94
N GLU A 117 3.24 -4.10 -11.19
CA GLU A 117 4.09 -5.21 -11.64
C GLU A 117 5.36 -5.27 -10.78
N ALA A 118 5.72 -6.46 -10.32
CA ALA A 118 6.94 -6.68 -9.55
C ALA A 118 8.14 -6.82 -10.50
N VAL A 119 8.99 -5.79 -10.53
CA VAL A 119 10.21 -5.79 -11.36
C VAL A 119 11.40 -6.29 -10.56
N TYR A 120 12.03 -7.37 -10.99
CA TYR A 120 13.18 -7.97 -10.30
C TYR A 120 14.52 -7.42 -10.82
N ASN A 121 15.03 -6.40 -10.15
CA ASN A 121 16.26 -5.67 -10.50
C ASN A 121 17.44 -5.92 -9.54
N ALA A 122 17.35 -6.87 -8.60
CA ALA A 122 18.44 -7.13 -7.63
C ALA A 122 19.78 -7.50 -8.29
N PHE A 123 19.77 -8.00 -9.53
CA PHE A 123 20.97 -8.37 -10.29
C PHE A 123 21.32 -7.37 -11.40
N VAL A 124 20.53 -6.31 -11.57
CA VAL A 124 20.66 -5.33 -12.67
C VAL A 124 20.43 -3.93 -12.11
N ALA A 125 21.47 -3.09 -12.06
CA ALA A 125 21.30 -1.66 -11.78
C ALA A 125 20.56 -0.98 -12.96
N PRO A 126 19.64 -0.02 -12.74
CA PRO A 126 19.49 0.81 -11.53
C PRO A 126 18.28 0.47 -10.64
N LEU A 127 18.20 1.16 -9.49
CA LEU A 127 16.96 1.26 -8.72
C LEU A 127 15.86 1.91 -9.58
N LEU A 128 14.62 1.50 -9.36
CA LEU A 128 13.49 1.97 -10.14
C LEU A 128 12.56 2.83 -9.29
N ASP A 129 11.94 3.81 -9.97
CA ASP A 129 10.91 4.65 -9.39
C ASP A 129 9.66 4.53 -10.26
N PHE A 130 8.49 4.47 -9.64
CA PHE A 130 7.22 4.35 -10.35
C PHE A 130 6.04 4.86 -9.52
N ASP A 131 4.95 5.09 -10.23
CA ASP A 131 3.71 5.60 -9.66
C ASP A 131 2.68 4.48 -9.49
N VAL A 132 1.96 4.51 -8.37
CA VAL A 132 0.88 3.58 -8.05
C VAL A 132 -0.40 4.37 -7.85
N LYS A 133 -1.47 3.95 -8.53
CA LYS A 133 -2.81 4.47 -8.29
C LYS A 133 -3.59 3.46 -7.46
N PRO A 134 -4.16 3.85 -6.30
CA PRO A 134 -5.07 2.99 -5.57
C PRO A 134 -6.30 2.66 -6.43
N THR A 135 -6.74 1.42 -6.36
CA THR A 135 -7.83 0.86 -7.18
C THR A 135 -8.99 0.35 -6.33
N SER A 136 -8.77 0.10 -5.04
CA SER A 136 -9.80 -0.35 -4.12
C SER A 136 -9.68 0.36 -2.77
N VAL A 137 -10.82 0.63 -2.16
CA VAL A 137 -10.93 1.14 -0.79
C VAL A 137 -11.93 0.28 -0.03
N VAL A 138 -11.55 -0.13 1.17
CA VAL A 138 -12.39 -0.95 2.05
C VAL A 138 -12.47 -0.34 3.43
N VAL A 139 -13.66 -0.39 4.02
CA VAL A 139 -13.87 -0.04 5.42
C VAL A 139 -13.28 -1.13 6.30
N VAL A 140 -12.46 -0.75 7.27
CA VAL A 140 -11.99 -1.66 8.30
C VAL A 140 -13.09 -1.73 9.36
N ALA A 141 -13.64 -2.94 9.54
CA ALA A 141 -14.69 -3.24 10.50
C ALA A 141 -14.14 -3.43 11.92
#